data_AF-A0A285X9Q2-F1
#
_entry.id   AF-A0A285X9Q2-F1
#
_cell.length_a   1.000
_cell.length_b   1.000
_cell.length_c   1.000
_cell.angle_alpha   90.00
_cell.angle_beta   90.00
_cell.angle_gamma   90.00
#
_symmetry.space_group_name_H-M   'P 1'
#
loop_
_entity.id
_entity.type
_entity.pdbx_description
1 polymer ?
#
loop_
_entity_poly.entity_id
_entity_poly.type
_entity_poly.pdbx_seq_one_letter_code
_entity_poly.pdbx_strand_id
1 'polypeptide(L)'
;MALDGKHSFGSIGETRVSFIEKKIDEERKEFLTRLLEHNGFQVIIEEEKKKTPEEPQLYTIGVTDITFNPVIGVFERKLKTFDGRKVTPGYWKQLTEDTKPQYWK
;
A
#
# COMPACT_ATOMS: atom_id res chain seq x y z
N MET A 1 -7.57 -10.04 -5.92
CA MET A 1 -6.44 -9.68 -6.81
C MET A 1 -5.11 -10.07 -6.16
N ALA A 2 -4.16 -10.58 -6.96
CA ALA A 2 -2.82 -10.95 -6.50
C ALA A 2 -1.98 -9.70 -6.25
N LEU A 3 -0.99 -9.79 -5.36
CA LEU A 3 0.06 -8.77 -5.25
C LEU A 3 0.88 -8.86 -6.55
N ASP A 4 0.63 -7.96 -7.50
CA ASP A 4 1.41 -7.94 -8.76
C ASP A 4 2.84 -7.54 -8.41
N GLY A 5 3.82 -8.39 -8.75
CA GLY A 5 5.23 -8.21 -8.37
C GLY A 5 5.93 -7.05 -9.09
N LYS A 6 5.19 -6.23 -9.82
CA LYS A 6 5.74 -5.13 -10.62
C LYS A 6 6.15 -3.98 -9.73
N HIS A 7 7.46 -3.78 -9.64
CA HIS A 7 8.03 -2.58 -9.06
C HIS A 7 7.88 -1.41 -10.05
N SER A 8 6.84 -0.61 -9.86
CA SER A 8 6.54 0.53 -10.74
C SER A 8 7.06 1.80 -10.09
N PHE A 9 7.99 2.49 -10.73
CA PHE A 9 8.51 3.78 -10.27
C PHE A 9 8.03 4.90 -11.19
N GLY A 10 7.97 6.11 -10.65
CA GLY A 10 7.67 7.32 -11.42
C GLY A 10 7.95 8.57 -10.60
N SER A 11 7.27 9.65 -10.96
CA SER A 11 7.33 10.92 -10.26
C SER A 11 5.91 11.43 -10.05
N ILE A 12 5.56 11.76 -8.81
CA ILE A 12 4.36 12.53 -8.50
C ILE A 12 4.84 13.96 -8.24
N GLY A 13 4.48 14.88 -9.13
CA GLY A 13 5.05 16.23 -9.16
C GLY A 13 6.56 16.19 -9.40
N GLU A 14 7.34 16.76 -8.47
CA GLU A 14 8.81 16.77 -8.52
C GLU A 14 9.46 15.63 -7.74
N THR A 15 8.67 14.85 -6.97
CA THR A 15 9.21 13.80 -6.10
C THR A 15 9.16 12.45 -6.80
N ARG A 16 10.30 11.75 -6.85
CA ARG A 16 10.34 10.36 -7.32
C ARG A 16 9.70 9.44 -6.28
N VAL A 17 8.81 8.59 -6.75
CA VAL A 17 8.08 7.66 -5.90
C VAL A 17 8.05 6.26 -6.50
N SER A 18 8.02 5.26 -5.62
CA SER A 18 7.59 3.91 -5.95
C SER A 18 6.07 3.82 -5.79
N PHE A 19 5.36 3.45 -6.85
CA PHE A 19 3.91 3.28 -6.82
C PHE A 19 3.57 1.99 -6.08
N ILE A 20 2.71 2.11 -5.07
CA ILE A 20 2.23 0.97 -4.29
C ILE A 20 0.93 0.44 -4.86
N GLU A 21 -0.04 1.32 -5.06
CA GLU A 21 -1.35 0.97 -5.59
C GLU A 21 -1.92 2.16 -6.35
N LYS A 22 -2.53 1.89 -7.51
CA LYS A 22 -3.19 2.89 -8.36
C LYS A 22 -4.67 2.58 -8.40
N LYS A 23 -5.51 3.60 -8.56
CA LYS A 23 -6.97 3.47 -8.69
C LYS A 23 -7.64 2.82 -7.49
N ILE A 24 -7.25 3.27 -6.30
CA ILE A 24 -7.85 2.81 -5.05
C ILE A 24 -8.94 3.75 -4.56
N ASP A 25 -9.86 3.20 -3.79
CA ASP A 25 -10.87 3.92 -3.02
C ASP A 25 -10.27 4.65 -1.80
N GLU A 26 -11.08 5.49 -1.16
CA GLU A 26 -10.66 6.31 -0.03
C GLU A 26 -10.34 5.51 1.24
N GLU A 27 -11.10 4.45 1.53
CA GLU A 27 -10.87 3.59 2.70
C GLU A 27 -9.53 2.85 2.57
N ARG A 28 -9.26 2.29 1.39
CA ARG A 28 -7.99 1.66 1.04
C ARG A 28 -6.83 2.65 1.12
N LYS A 29 -7.04 3.88 0.65
CA LYS A 29 -6.05 4.95 0.69
C LYS A 29 -5.65 5.26 2.13
N GLU A 30 -6.62 5.46 3.00
CA GLU A 30 -6.37 5.80 4.40
C GLU A 30 -5.65 4.66 5.14
N PHE A 31 -6.08 3.41 4.92
CA PHE A 31 -5.44 2.24 5.51
C PHE A 31 -3.96 2.13 5.12
N LEU A 32 -3.66 2.19 3.81
CA LEU A 32 -2.29 2.07 3.32
C LEU A 32 -1.41 3.22 3.80
N THR A 33 -1.94 4.44 3.79
CA THR A 33 -1.22 5.63 4.27
C THR A 33 -0.80 5.44 5.73
N ARG A 34 -1.77 5.12 6.61
CA ARG A 34 -1.50 4.89 8.03
C ARG A 34 -0.52 3.76 8.28
N LEU A 35 -0.66 2.64 7.55
CA LEU A 35 0.22 1.49 7.70
C LEU A 35 1.66 1.82 7.29
N LEU A 36 1.84 2.50 6.16
CA LEU A 36 3.16 2.83 5.63
C LEU A 36 3.87 3.90 6.50
N GLU A 37 3.14 4.92 6.94
CA GLU A 37 3.65 5.94 7.87
C GLU A 37 4.04 5.32 9.22
N HIS A 38 3.24 4.39 9.74
CA HIS A 38 3.59 3.64 10.96
C HIS A 38 4.89 2.83 10.80
N ASN A 39 5.21 2.42 9.58
CA ASN A 39 6.45 1.72 9.25
C ASN A 39 7.61 2.64 8.87
N GLY A 40 7.44 3.97 8.99
CA GLY A 40 8.48 4.95 8.73
C GLY A 40 8.65 5.33 7.26
N PHE A 41 7.70 4.95 6.40
CA PHE A 41 7.70 5.37 5.00
C PHE A 41 6.97 6.70 4.84
N GLN A 42 7.51 7.57 3.99
CA GLN A 42 6.84 8.80 3.60
C GLN A 42 5.94 8.53 2.39
N VAL A 43 4.64 8.73 2.59
CA VAL A 43 3.60 8.43 1.61
C VAL A 43 3.24 9.69 0.83
N ILE A 44 3.11 9.57 -0.48
CA ILE A 44 2.63 10.61 -1.39
C ILE A 44 1.37 10.10 -2.07
N ILE A 45 0.34 10.94 -2.07
CA ILE A 45 -0.98 10.63 -2.61
C ILE A 45 -1.21 11.52 -3.82
N GLU A 46 -1.67 10.93 -4.92
CA GLU A 46 -2.10 11.64 -6.11
C GLU A 46 -3.58 11.31 -6.37
N GLU A 47 -4.40 12.35 -6.52
CA GLU A 47 -5.82 12.20 -6.85
C GLU A 47 -5.98 12.07 -8.37
N GLU A 48 -6.61 10.99 -8.84
CA GLU A 48 -6.92 10.88 -10.27
C GLU A 48 -8.01 11.89 -10.63
N LYS A 49 -7.84 12.59 -11.76
CA LYS A 49 -8.88 13.53 -12.24
C LYS A 49 -10.15 12.76 -12.59
N LYS A 50 -11.24 13.04 -11.87
CA LYS A 50 -12.59 12.55 -12.21
C LYS A 50 -12.94 12.93 -13.66
N LYS A 51 -13.38 11.97 -14.46
CA LYS A 51 -13.90 12.25 -15.81
C LYS A 51 -15.34 12.75 -15.77
N THR A 52 -16.11 12.33 -14.76
CA THR A 52 -17.50 12.70 -14.53
C THR A 52 -17.77 12.90 -13.04
N PRO A 53 -18.70 13.81 -12.64
CA PRO A 53 -19.00 14.08 -11.22
C PRO A 53 -19.57 12.88 -10.45
N GLU A 54 -20.16 11.92 -11.17
CA GLU A 54 -20.80 10.72 -10.61
C GLU A 54 -19.82 9.56 -10.36
N GLU A 55 -18.60 9.61 -10.89
CA GLU A 55 -17.61 8.56 -10.66
C GLU A 55 -16.93 8.71 -9.29
N PRO A 56 -16.66 7.59 -8.60
CA PRO A 56 -15.94 7.61 -7.33
C PRO A 56 -14.55 8.21 -7.52
N GLN A 57 -14.12 9.05 -6.57
CA GLN A 57 -12.77 9.60 -6.57
C GLN A 57 -11.77 8.45 -6.39
N LEU A 58 -10.88 8.31 -7.36
CA LEU A 58 -9.82 7.31 -7.30
C LEU A 58 -8.51 7.98 -6.88
N TYR A 59 -7.69 7.24 -6.15
CA TYR A 59 -6.41 7.70 -5.64
C TYR A 59 -5.29 6.81 -6.13
N THR A 60 -4.10 7.38 -6.22
CA THR A 60 -2.84 6.68 -6.43
C THR A 60 -1.94 6.94 -5.24
N ILE A 61 -1.38 5.87 -4.67
CA ILE A 61 -0.43 5.94 -3.57
C ILE A 61 0.96 5.59 -4.06
N GLY A 62 1.92 6.43 -3.71
CA GLY A 62 3.34 6.16 -3.83
C GLY A 62 4.09 6.40 -2.52
N VAL A 63 5.29 5.86 -2.43
CA VAL A 63 6.24 6.11 -1.33
C VAL A 63 7.52 6.69 -1.90
N THR A 64 8.16 7.62 -1.17
CA THR A 64 9.39 8.29 -1.62
C THR A 64 10.61 7.36 -1.68
N ASP A 65 10.59 6.28 -0.88
CA ASP A 65 11.58 5.20 -0.99
C ASP A 65 11.38 4.43 -2.30
N ILE A 66 12.20 4.78 -3.28
CA ILE A 66 12.22 4.16 -4.60
C ILE A 66 12.63 2.69 -4.60
N THR A 67 13.18 2.17 -3.50
CA THR A 67 13.57 0.75 -3.39
C THR A 67 12.46 -0.10 -2.78
N PHE A 68 11.43 0.55 -2.25
CA PHE A 68 10.33 -0.12 -1.59
C PHE A 68 9.42 -0.80 -2.62
N ASN A 69 9.26 -2.11 -2.48
CA ASN A 69 8.27 -2.91 -3.20
C ASN A 69 7.29 -3.49 -2.17
N PRO A 70 5.97 -3.24 -2.29
CA PRO A 70 4.99 -3.71 -1.31
C PRO A 70 4.95 -5.24 -1.21
N VAL A 71 5.15 -5.95 -2.32
CA VAL A 71 5.20 -7.43 -2.33
C VAL A 71 6.36 -7.91 -1.48
N ILE A 72 7.56 -7.37 -1.72
CA ILE A 72 8.76 -7.71 -0.95
C ILE A 72 8.56 -7.31 0.53
N GLY A 73 8.01 -6.12 0.79
CA GLY A 73 7.76 -5.62 2.14
C GLY A 73 6.86 -6.55 2.97
N VAL A 74 5.84 -7.14 2.35
CA VAL A 74 4.94 -8.11 2.98
C VAL A 74 5.58 -9.50 3.09
N PHE A 75 6.11 -10.06 1.99
CA PHE A 75 6.62 -11.45 1.98
C PHE A 75 7.93 -11.62 2.74
N GLU A 76 8.80 -10.61 2.78
CA GLU A 76 10.01 -10.60 3.63
C GLU A 76 9.72 -10.13 5.06
N ARG A 77 8.45 -9.88 5.42
CA ARG A 77 8.02 -9.48 6.77
C ARG A 77 8.72 -8.22 7.28
N LYS A 78 9.00 -7.28 6.37
CA LYS A 78 9.60 -5.97 6.69
C LYS A 78 8.58 -5.05 7.36
N LEU A 79 7.31 -5.16 6.98
CA LEU A 79 6.22 -4.36 7.54
C LEU A 79 5.65 -4.94 8.84
N LYS A 80 5.24 -4.03 9.74
CA LYS A 80 4.53 -4.29 11.00
C LYS A 80 3.11 -3.73 10.96
N THR A 81 2.17 -4.44 11.56
CA THR A 81 0.82 -3.95 11.85
C THR A 81 0.86 -2.93 12.98
N PHE A 82 -0.25 -2.21 13.21
CA PHE A 82 -0.38 -1.25 14.30
C PHE A 82 -0.14 -1.88 15.69
N ASP A 83 -0.44 -3.18 15.85
CA ASP A 83 -0.17 -3.95 17.07
C ASP A 83 1.26 -4.54 17.13
N GLY A 84 2.13 -4.16 16.20
CA GLY A 84 3.52 -4.63 16.12
C GLY A 84 3.73 -6.03 15.55
N ARG A 85 2.66 -6.71 15.09
CA ARG A 85 2.76 -8.03 14.43
C ARG A 85 3.26 -7.89 13.01
N LYS A 86 3.65 -8.99 12.36
CA LYS A 86 4.07 -8.96 10.94
C LYS A 86 2.87 -8.85 10.02
N VAL A 87 2.94 -7.94 9.04
CA VAL A 87 1.92 -7.84 7.99
C VAL A 87 1.94 -9.11 7.16
N THR A 88 0.78 -9.77 7.05
CA THR A 88 0.57 -10.92 6.15
C THR A 88 -0.11 -10.46 4.85
N PRO A 89 -0.07 -11.27 3.77
CA PRO A 89 -0.84 -10.95 2.57
C PRO A 89 -2.34 -10.78 2.82
N GLY A 90 -2.90 -11.51 3.78
CA GLY A 90 -4.31 -11.39 4.19
C GLY A 90 -4.59 -10.05 4.86
N TYR A 91 -3.73 -9.62 5.79
CA TYR A 91 -3.81 -8.32 6.44
C TYR A 91 -3.61 -7.17 5.44
N TRP A 92 -2.60 -7.28 4.57
CA TRP A 92 -2.34 -6.28 3.54
C TRP A 92 -3.55 -6.06 2.63
N LYS A 93 -4.29 -7.13 2.29
CA LYS A 93 -5.52 -7.06 1.47
C LYS A 93 -6.78 -6.77 2.27
N GLN A 94 -6.67 -6.50 3.57
CA GLN A 94 -7.80 -6.30 4.48
C GLN A 94 -8.81 -7.46 4.48
N LEU A 95 -8.36 -8.69 4.17
CA LEU A 95 -9.20 -9.89 4.18
C LEU A 95 -9.35 -10.49 5.59
N THR A 96 -8.36 -10.27 6.45
CA THR A 96 -8.34 -10.77 7.83
C THR A 96 -7.38 -9.95 8.67
N GLU A 97 -7.72 -9.76 9.94
CA GLU A 97 -6.83 -9.19 10.95
C GLU A 97 -5.90 -10.24 11.58
N ASP A 98 -6.19 -11.53 11.35
CA ASP A 98 -5.36 -12.62 11.86
C ASP A 98 -4.03 -12.69 11.08
N THR A 99 -2.97 -12.30 11.78
CA THR A 99 -1.59 -12.28 11.27
C THR A 99 -0.77 -13.45 11.79
N LYS A 100 -1.39 -14.46 12.40
CA LYS A 100 -0.69 -15.66 12.86
C LYS A 100 0.00 -16.34 11.67
N PRO A 101 1.29 -16.72 11.81
CA PRO A 101 1.97 -17.53 10.81
C PRO A 101 1.39 -18.94 10.85
N GLN A 102 0.28 -19.17 10.16
CA GLN A 102 -0.29 -20.51 10.00
C GLN A 102 0.59 -21.32 9.06
N TYR A 103 1.56 -22.04 9.62
CA TYR A 103 2.21 -23.14 8.92
C TYR A 103 1.76 -24.51 9.43
N TRP A 104 1.04 -24.56 10.56
CA TRP A 104 0.42 -25.77 11.11
C TRP A 104 -0.58 -25.37 12.20
N LYS A 105 -1.62 -26.19 12.39
CA LYS A 105 -2.61 -26.11 13.47
C LYS A 105 -2.46 -27.33 14.37
#